data_AF-A0A401QS20-F1
#
_entry.id   AF-A0A401QS20-F1
#
_cell.length_a   1.000
_cell.length_b   1.000
_cell.length_c   1.000
_cell.angle_alpha   90.00
_cell.angle_beta   90.00
_cell.angle_gamma   90.00
#
_symmetry.space_group_name_H-M   'P 1'
#
loop_
_entity.id
_entity.type
_entity.pdbx_description
1 polymer ?
#
loop_
_entity_poly.entity_id
_entity_poly.type
_entity_poly.pdbx_seq_one_letter_code
_entity_poly.pdbx_strand_id
1 'polypeptide(L)'
;MVPGKPISTHGMTQKLNRHGIPVRTAHNAALAALAADLPSPILADVTGTRRHIALRWVAYARRDWAEYLAARAGEQGQGVRK
;
A
#
# COMPACT_ATOMS: atom_id res chain seq x y z
N MET A 1 -17.23 -9.52 24.66
CA MET A 1 -15.79 -9.71 24.39
C MET A 1 -15.23 -10.50 25.54
N VAL A 2 -14.73 -11.71 25.31
CA VAL A 2 -14.16 -12.55 26.38
C VAL A 2 -12.68 -12.17 26.52
N PRO A 3 -12.21 -11.78 27.72
CA PRO A 3 -10.80 -11.51 27.97
C PRO A 3 -9.93 -12.70 27.53
N GLY A 4 -8.80 -12.43 26.89
CA GLY A 4 -7.87 -13.46 26.40
C GLY A 4 -8.19 -14.05 25.02
N LYS A 5 -9.33 -13.71 24.39
CA LYS A 5 -9.59 -14.07 22.99
C LYS A 5 -9.37 -12.87 22.05
N PRO A 6 -8.68 -13.07 20.91
CA PRO A 6 -8.61 -12.04 19.87
C PRO A 6 -10.01 -11.57 19.46
N ILE A 7 -10.16 -10.27 19.23
CA ILE A 7 -11.41 -9.71 18.71
C ILE A 7 -11.65 -10.25 17.30
N SER A 8 -12.88 -10.67 17.01
CA SER A 8 -13.23 -11.11 15.66
C SER A 8 -13.15 -9.94 14.67
N THR A 9 -12.89 -10.22 13.40
CA THR A 9 -12.86 -9.20 12.33
C THR A 9 -14.15 -8.38 12.29
N HIS A 10 -15.30 -9.03 12.47
CA HIS A 10 -16.59 -8.36 12.53
C HIS A 10 -16.70 -7.42 13.74
N GLY A 11 -16.29 -7.89 14.93
CA GLY A 11 -16.29 -7.06 16.14
C GLY A 11 -15.34 -5.86 16.04
N MET A 12 -14.17 -6.05 15.42
CA MET A 12 -13.22 -4.97 15.15
C MET A 12 -13.81 -3.95 14.17
N THR A 13 -14.42 -4.43 13.09
CA THR A 13 -15.09 -3.57 12.09
C THR A 13 -16.19 -2.74 12.73
N GLN A 14 -17.02 -3.34 13.59
CA GLN A 14 -18.07 -2.62 14.31
C GLN A 14 -17.49 -1.54 15.24
N LYS A 15 -16.41 -1.85 15.96
CA LYS A 15 -15.72 -0.86 16.81
C LYS A 15 -15.19 0.32 15.98
N LEU A 16 -14.49 0.04 14.88
CA LEU A 16 -13.96 1.09 14.00
C LEU A 16 -15.07 1.96 13.42
N ASN A 17 -16.17 1.35 12.95
CA ASN A 17 -17.33 2.08 12.44
C ASN A 17 -17.97 2.97 13.52
N ARG A 18 -18.02 2.53 14.78
CA ARG A 18 -18.52 3.35 15.90
C ARG A 18 -17.69 4.61 16.13
N HIS A 19 -16.40 4.57 15.79
CA HIS A 19 -15.51 5.73 15.82
C HIS A 19 -15.48 6.51 14.49
N GLY A 20 -16.39 6.23 13.57
CA GLY A 20 -16.46 6.92 12.27
C GLY A 20 -15.34 6.53 11.30
N ILE A 21 -14.70 5.37 11.52
CA ILE A 21 -13.66 4.84 10.62
C ILE A 21 -14.27 3.72 9.77
N PRO A 22 -14.84 4.05 8.58
CA PRO A 22 -15.35 3.04 7.67
C PRO A 22 -14.20 2.23 7.08
N VAL A 23 -13.98 1.01 7.60
CA VAL A 23 -12.78 0.20 7.37
C VAL A 23 -12.38 0.12 5.89
N ARG A 24 -13.31 -0.22 4.99
CA ARG A 24 -13.01 -0.36 3.56
C ARG A 24 -12.64 0.96 2.90
N THR A 25 -13.41 2.00 3.17
CA THR A 25 -13.18 3.33 2.59
C THR A 25 -11.88 3.93 3.11
N ALA A 26 -11.64 3.84 4.42
CA ALA A 26 -10.42 4.31 5.06
C ALA A 26 -9.18 3.58 4.52
N HIS A 27 -9.26 2.24 4.39
CA HIS A 27 -8.18 1.44 3.81
C HIS A 27 -7.88 1.82 2.36
N ASN A 28 -8.92 1.99 1.53
CA ASN A 28 -8.75 2.41 0.14
C ASN A 28 -8.16 3.82 0.02
N ALA A 29 -8.60 4.76 0.86
CA ALA A 29 -8.06 6.12 0.89
C ALA A 29 -6.58 6.12 1.32
N ALA A 30 -6.22 5.34 2.33
CA ALA A 30 -4.83 5.18 2.75
C ALA A 30 -3.98 4.57 1.63
N LEU A 31 -4.46 3.54 0.93
CA LEU A 31 -3.75 2.97 -0.21
C LEU A 31 -3.58 3.96 -1.37
N ALA A 32 -4.60 4.76 -1.68
CA ALA A 32 -4.49 5.79 -2.70
C ALA A 32 -3.48 6.88 -2.31
N ALA A 33 -3.44 7.29 -1.05
CA ALA A 33 -2.46 8.24 -0.53
C ALA A 33 -1.04 7.68 -0.61
N LEU A 34 -0.79 6.47 -0.09
CA LEU A 34 0.53 5.83 -0.21
C LEU A 34 0.95 5.66 -1.68
N ALA A 35 0.03 5.35 -2.58
CA ALA A 35 0.33 5.20 -3.99
C ALA A 35 0.67 6.51 -4.71
N ALA A 36 0.30 7.66 -4.13
CA ALA A 36 0.75 8.97 -4.59
C ALA A 36 2.20 9.27 -4.15
N ASP A 37 2.64 8.68 -3.04
CA ASP A 37 3.94 8.94 -2.42
C ASP A 37 4.98 7.84 -2.71
N LEU A 38 4.56 6.65 -3.14
CA LEU A 38 5.43 5.49 -3.34
C LEU A 38 5.26 4.83 -4.73
N PRO A 39 6.37 4.46 -5.39
CA PRO A 39 6.37 3.61 -6.57
C PRO A 39 5.75 2.22 -6.28
N SER A 40 5.16 1.60 -7.31
CA SER A 40 4.45 0.32 -7.16
C SER A 40 5.29 -0.83 -6.55
N PRO A 41 6.58 -1.00 -6.86
CA PRO A 41 7.39 -2.04 -6.20
C PRO A 41 7.50 -1.84 -4.70
N ILE A 42 7.78 -0.61 -4.26
CA ILE A 42 7.91 -0.25 -2.83
C ILE A 42 6.56 -0.40 -2.14
N LEU A 43 5.48 0.06 -2.78
CA LEU A 43 4.13 -0.10 -2.26
C LEU A 43 3.78 -1.58 -2.04
N ALA A 44 4.11 -2.46 -2.99
CA ALA A 44 3.84 -3.89 -2.88
C ALA A 44 4.60 -4.52 -1.70
N ASP A 45 5.87 -4.16 -1.53
CA ASP A 45 6.73 -4.70 -0.48
C ASP A 45 6.29 -4.21 0.91
N VAL A 46 5.99 -2.92 1.05
CA VAL A 46 5.55 -2.32 2.33
C VAL A 46 4.18 -2.84 2.77
N THR A 47 3.24 -3.03 1.84
CA THR A 47 1.88 -3.47 2.18
C THR A 47 1.71 -5.00 2.09
N GLY A 48 2.76 -5.75 1.69
CA GLY A 48 2.68 -7.19 1.44
C GLY A 48 1.68 -7.59 0.35
N THR A 49 1.34 -6.68 -0.57
CA THR A 49 0.35 -6.92 -1.62
C THR A 49 0.99 -7.47 -2.89
N ARG A 50 0.19 -8.15 -3.72
CA ARG A 50 0.68 -8.60 -5.03
C ARG A 50 1.00 -7.38 -5.90
N ARG A 51 2.12 -7.44 -6.62
CA ARG A 51 2.60 -6.35 -7.49
C ARG A 51 1.53 -5.76 -8.42
N HIS A 52 0.68 -6.59 -9.02
CA HIS A 52 -0.38 -6.12 -9.93
C HIS A 52 -1.46 -5.27 -9.23
N ILE A 53 -1.69 -5.48 -7.93
CA ILE A 53 -2.60 -4.66 -7.12
C ILE A 53 -1.95 -3.32 -6.84
N ALA A 54 -0.68 -3.30 -6.44
CA ALA A 54 0.08 -2.07 -6.24
C ALA A 54 0.15 -1.22 -7.52
N LEU A 55 0.34 -1.85 -8.70
CA LEU A 55 0.32 -1.16 -9.99
C LEU A 55 -1.02 -0.46 -10.25
N ARG A 56 -2.14 -1.13 -9.93
CA ARG A 56 -3.48 -0.54 -10.09
C ARG A 56 -3.67 0.68 -9.21
N TRP A 57 -3.20 0.65 -7.96
CA TRP A 57 -3.31 1.78 -7.04
C TRP A 57 -2.43 2.97 -7.46
N VAL A 58 -1.21 2.72 -7.93
CA VAL A 58 -0.35 3.78 -8.48
C VAL A 58 -0.96 4.40 -9.73
N ALA A 59 -1.49 3.58 -10.63
CA ALA A 59 -2.21 4.07 -11.82
C ALA A 59 -3.48 4.87 -11.45
N TYR A 60 -4.17 4.47 -10.36
CA TYR A 60 -5.32 5.18 -9.82
C TYR A 60 -4.93 6.54 -9.22
N ALA A 61 -3.81 6.62 -8.50
CA ALA A 61 -3.26 7.86 -7.97
C ALA A 61 -2.71 8.81 -9.06
N ARG A 62 -2.62 8.36 -10.31
CA ARG A 62 -2.16 9.13 -11.48
C ARG A 62 -0.76 9.74 -11.30
N ARG A 63 0.08 9.14 -10.46
CA ARG A 63 1.45 9.60 -10.24
C ARG A 63 2.41 8.97 -11.24
N ASP A 64 3.23 9.80 -11.88
CA ASP A 64 4.35 9.34 -12.70
C ASP A 64 5.56 9.02 -11.81
N TRP A 65 6.20 7.88 -12.08
CA TRP A 65 7.37 7.38 -11.37
C TRP A 65 8.58 7.18 -12.29
N ALA A 66 8.61 7.87 -13.44
CA ALA A 66 9.72 7.82 -14.39
C ALA A 66 11.09 8.10 -13.75
N GLU A 67 11.17 9.06 -12.82
CA GLU A 67 12.40 9.36 -12.08
C GLU A 67 12.90 8.18 -11.24
N TYR A 68 12.00 7.51 -10.52
CA TYR A 68 12.34 6.31 -9.75
C TYR A 68 12.84 5.18 -10.67
N LEU A 69 12.19 4.99 -11.82
CA LEU A 69 12.62 3.98 -12.80
C LEU A 69 14.00 4.30 -13.38
N ALA A 70 14.27 5.57 -13.68
CA ALA A 70 15.57 6.03 -14.17
C ALA A 70 16.69 5.80 -13.14
N ALA A 71 16.45 6.19 -11.89
CA ALA A 71 17.38 5.96 -10.79
C ALA A 71 17.68 4.46 -10.61
N ARG A 72 16.63 3.63 -10.61
CA ARG A 72 16.75 2.18 -10.44
C ARG A 72 17.49 1.51 -11.61
N ALA A 73 17.28 1.97 -12.84
CA ALA A 73 18.04 1.49 -14.00
C ALA A 73 19.54 1.84 -13.89
N GLY A 74 19.85 3.04 -13.39
CA GLY A 74 21.22 3.47 -13.11
C GLY A 74 21.92 2.63 -12.05
N GLU A 75 21.22 2.20 -11.00
CA GLU A 75 21.76 1.27 -9.99
C GLU A 75 22.06 -0.13 -10.57
N GLN A 76 21.15 -0.66 -11.40
CA GLN A 76 21.34 -1.97 -12.02
C GLN A 76 22.55 -1.99 -12.97
N GLY A 77 22.75 -0.92 -13.75
CA GLY A 77 23.92 -0.78 -14.63
C GLY A 77 25.25 -0.68 -13.87
N GLN A 78 25.24 -0.22 -12.62
CA GLN A 78 26.43 -0.18 -11.76
C GLN A 78 26.74 -1.54 -11.12
N GLY A 79 25.71 -2.32 -10.77
CA GLY A 79 25.88 -3.68 -10.23
C GLY A 79 26.46 -4.68 -11.23
N VAL A 80 26.28 -4.46 -12.54
CA VAL A 80 26.87 -5.29 -13.61
C VAL A 80 28.34 -4.94 -13.89
N ARG A 81 28.81 -3.76 -13.44
CA ARG A 81 30.18 -3.27 -13.68
C ARG A 81 31.15 -3.51 -12.51
N LYS A 82 30.69 -4.15 -11.43
CA LYS A 82 31.53 -4.67 -10.35
C LYS A 82 31.71 -6.16 -10.52
#